data_AF-A0A1D8NGE3-F1
#
_entry.id   AF-A0A1D8NGE3-F1
#
_cell.length_a   1.000
_cell.length_b   1.000
_cell.length_c   1.000
_cell.angle_alpha   90.00
_cell.angle_beta   90.00
_cell.angle_gamma   90.00
#
_symmetry.space_group_name_H-M   'P 1'
#
loop_
_entity.id
_entity.type
_entity.pdbx_description
1 polymer ?
#
loop_
_entity_poly.entity_id
_entity_poly.type
_entity_poly.pdbx_seq_one_letter_code
_entity_poly.pdbx_strand_id
1 'polypeptide(L)'
;MIPTPVLRFNPIADKVPKWKRIYHKWRGIQNMPFKSKYFVGYDLDGNSYWEFKNVNNPGRYRRIVEPAKPDLSLVDHKIPPQWVQWLRFTRPHHPTLEELIADKQRQELLQAKIAAYEAKWKEIPLKTAENADESRDMSLEDQLKPTFTEAELAEMAQVFEKVPQQAAPAPPRVPNMAAIEVEDIIKHYPENGPDTVLADGGRQRDHDLKMDYVEKERDDSGKPAEWTPKAAVRRRG
;
A
#
# COMPACT_ATOMS: atom_id res chain seq x y z
N MET A 1 37.82 23.15 -11.73
CA MET A 1 36.48 23.67 -11.37
C MET A 1 36.03 22.92 -10.13
N ILE A 2 35.91 23.60 -8.99
CA ILE A 2 35.43 22.97 -7.75
C ILE A 2 33.90 23.06 -7.79
N PRO A 3 33.15 21.95 -7.64
CA PRO A 3 31.70 22.01 -7.61
C PRO A 3 31.26 22.84 -6.39
N THR A 4 30.52 23.91 -6.63
CA THR A 4 29.90 24.72 -5.57
C THR A 4 28.99 23.82 -4.74
N PRO A 5 29.14 23.79 -3.40
CA PRO A 5 28.29 22.96 -2.56
C PRO A 5 26.85 23.48 -2.64
N VAL A 6 25.97 22.68 -3.24
CA VAL A 6 24.52 22.93 -3.21
C VAL A 6 24.11 22.91 -1.74
N LEU A 7 23.66 24.06 -1.21
CA LEU A 7 23.13 24.15 0.14
C LEU A 7 21.88 23.26 0.22
N ARG A 8 22.06 22.04 0.74
CA ARG A 8 20.95 21.12 0.96
C ARG A 8 20.04 21.70 2.03
N PHE A 9 18.83 22.08 1.63
CA PHE A 9 17.79 22.52 2.53
C PHE A 9 17.51 21.41 3.56
N ASN A 10 17.55 21.75 4.85
CA ASN A 10 17.33 20.82 5.95
C ASN A 10 16.00 21.17 6.65
N PRO A 11 14.86 20.58 6.26
CA PRO A 11 13.54 20.93 6.84
C PRO A 11 13.43 20.61 8.34
N ILE A 12 14.30 19.77 8.87
CA ILE A 12 14.29 19.34 10.27
C ILE A 12 14.93 20.38 11.21
N ALA A 13 15.69 21.34 10.67
CA ALA A 13 16.51 22.24 11.48
C ALA A 13 15.70 23.02 12.53
N ASP A 14 14.45 23.37 12.22
CA ASP A 14 13.57 24.12 13.10
C ASP A 14 12.87 23.24 14.15
N LYS A 15 12.72 21.93 13.87
CA LYS A 15 11.99 21.00 14.74
C LYS A 15 12.88 20.34 15.79
N VAL A 16 14.14 20.10 15.45
CA VAL A 16 15.06 19.35 16.30
C VAL A 16 16.32 20.18 16.58
N PRO A 17 16.66 20.41 17.87
CA PRO A 17 17.81 21.23 18.21
C PRO A 17 19.12 20.62 17.71
N LYS A 18 20.11 21.47 17.38
CA LYS A 18 21.39 21.07 16.76
C LYS A 18 22.14 20.01 17.58
N TRP A 19 22.18 20.15 18.90
CA TRP A 19 22.85 19.18 19.80
C TRP A 19 22.22 17.79 19.71
N LYS A 20 20.89 17.70 19.63
CA LYS A 20 20.15 16.44 19.51
C LYS A 20 20.42 15.78 18.16
N ARG A 21 20.55 16.57 17.10
CA ARG A 21 20.93 16.07 15.76
C ARG A 21 22.34 15.49 15.74
N ILE A 22 23.29 16.15 16.39
CA ILE A 22 24.67 15.64 16.52
C ILE A 22 24.66 14.33 17.32
N TYR A 23 23.93 14.29 18.44
CA TYR A 23 23.74 13.08 19.24
C TYR A 23 23.10 11.94 18.40
N HIS A 24 22.06 12.22 17.63
CA HIS A 24 21.42 11.22 16.76
C HIS A 24 22.34 10.74 15.64
N LYS A 25 23.15 11.64 15.05
CA LYS A 25 24.18 11.26 14.07
C LYS A 25 25.19 10.28 14.67
N TRP A 26 25.64 10.53 15.91
CA TRP A 26 26.49 9.59 16.65
C TRP A 26 25.78 8.29 17.02
N ARG A 27 24.48 8.35 17.33
CA ARG A 27 23.63 7.18 17.60
C ARG A 27 23.30 6.37 16.34
N GLY A 28 23.49 6.93 15.15
CA GLY A 28 23.26 6.23 13.88
C GLY A 28 24.40 5.32 13.44
N ILE A 29 25.54 5.34 14.14
CA ILE A 29 26.69 4.49 13.84
C ILE A 29 26.36 3.05 14.25
N GLN A 30 26.18 2.16 13.27
CA GLN A 30 25.72 0.78 13.45
C GLN A 30 26.82 -0.19 13.94
N ASN A 31 28.09 0.07 13.61
CA ASN A 31 29.19 -0.89 13.79
C ASN A 31 29.75 -0.97 15.22
N MET A 32 28.91 -0.78 16.23
CA MET A 32 29.36 -0.74 17.63
C MET A 32 28.92 -2.00 18.38
N PRO A 33 29.83 -2.83 18.91
CA PRO A 33 29.51 -4.16 19.44
C PRO A 33 28.60 -4.14 20.68
N PHE A 34 28.55 -3.02 21.39
CA PHE A 34 27.74 -2.84 22.62
C PHE A 34 26.44 -2.06 22.40
N LYS A 35 26.13 -1.62 21.17
CA LYS A 35 24.90 -0.88 20.89
C LYS A 35 23.92 -1.78 20.17
N SER A 36 22.83 -2.13 20.86
CA SER A 36 21.72 -2.87 20.25
C SER A 36 20.78 -1.97 19.45
N LYS A 37 20.70 -0.68 19.78
CA LYS A 37 19.78 0.32 19.19
C LYS A 37 20.52 1.45 18.48
N TYR A 38 20.17 1.67 17.22
CA TYR A 38 20.74 2.71 16.38
C TYR A 38 19.67 3.61 15.77
N PHE A 39 20.06 4.86 15.55
CA PHE A 39 19.22 5.89 14.94
C PHE A 39 19.19 5.71 13.42
N VAL A 40 18.00 5.79 12.83
CA VAL A 40 17.81 5.62 11.39
C VAL A 40 17.60 6.97 10.71
N GLY A 41 16.62 7.75 11.18
CA GLY A 41 16.29 9.02 10.53
C GLY A 41 15.20 9.81 11.25
N TYR A 42 14.88 10.95 10.66
CA TYR A 42 13.79 11.83 11.10
C TYR A 42 12.73 11.94 10.01
N ASP A 43 11.54 12.31 10.44
CA ASP A 43 10.48 12.80 9.59
C ASP A 43 10.44 14.33 9.47
N LEU A 44 9.55 14.85 8.61
CA LEU A 44 9.20 16.27 8.49
C LEU A 44 8.64 16.85 9.80
N ASP A 45 7.92 16.03 10.57
CA ASP A 45 7.36 16.44 11.88
C ASP A 45 8.37 16.35 13.03
N GLY A 46 9.59 15.89 12.76
CA GLY A 46 10.66 15.74 13.76
C GLY A 46 10.59 14.46 14.59
N ASN A 47 9.66 13.54 14.26
CA ASN A 47 9.63 12.20 14.82
C ASN A 47 10.93 11.46 14.48
N SER A 48 11.44 10.66 15.43
CA SER A 48 12.70 9.94 15.27
C SER A 48 12.48 8.44 15.18
N TYR A 49 13.21 7.79 14.27
CA TYR A 49 13.05 6.37 14.00
C TYR A 49 14.30 5.60 14.37
N TRP A 50 14.08 4.43 14.95
CA TRP A 50 15.10 3.61 15.56
C TRP A 50 14.94 2.17 15.14
N GLU A 51 16.06 1.49 14.94
CA GLU A 51 16.11 0.07 14.68
C GLU A 51 17.05 -0.59 15.68
N PHE A 52 16.67 -1.77 16.18
CA PHE A 52 17.46 -2.50 17.15
C PHE A 52 17.27 -4.00 17.07
N LYS A 53 18.29 -4.75 17.49
CA LYS A 53 18.21 -6.21 17.64
C LYS A 53 17.45 -6.55 18.92
N ASN A 54 16.50 -7.46 18.83
CA ASN A 54 15.84 -7.98 20.03
C ASN A 54 16.82 -8.86 20.81
N VAL A 55 16.97 -8.62 22.10
CA VAL A 55 17.87 -9.42 22.98
C VAL A 55 17.41 -10.88 23.02
N ASN A 56 16.10 -11.11 23.05
CA ASN A 56 15.53 -12.46 23.14
C ASN A 56 15.49 -13.20 21.79
N ASN A 57 15.61 -12.47 20.68
CA ASN A 57 15.61 -13.07 19.34
C ASN A 57 16.55 -12.28 18.42
N PRO A 58 17.86 -12.61 18.40
CA PRO A 58 18.85 -11.85 17.66
C PRO A 58 18.68 -11.92 16.14
N GLY A 59 17.89 -12.88 15.63
CA GLY A 59 17.56 -12.99 14.21
C GLY A 59 16.49 -12.01 13.72
N ARG A 60 15.79 -11.31 14.63
CA ARG A 60 14.73 -10.35 14.27
C ARG A 60 15.07 -8.94 14.73
N TYR A 61 15.17 -8.04 13.77
CA TYR A 61 15.21 -6.60 14.03
C TYR A 61 13.84 -6.10 14.46
N ARG A 62 13.82 -5.09 15.33
CA ARG A 62 12.63 -4.33 15.71
C ARG A 62 12.84 -2.88 15.33
N ARG A 63 11.78 -2.26 14.79
CA ARG A 63 11.74 -0.86 14.41
C ARG A 63 10.76 -0.13 15.33
N ILE A 64 11.14 1.03 15.85
CA ILE A 64 10.32 1.84 16.76
C ILE A 64 10.37 3.30 16.31
N VAL A 65 9.25 4.00 16.51
CA VAL A 65 9.15 5.45 16.42
C VAL A 65 9.18 6.05 17.82
N GLU A 66 9.99 7.09 17.99
CA GLU A 66 9.98 7.97 19.15
C GLU A 66 9.39 9.32 18.71
N PRO A 67 8.20 9.69 19.20
CA PRO A 67 7.56 10.93 18.81
C PRO A 67 8.36 12.15 19.27
N ALA A 68 8.29 13.23 18.50
CA ALA A 68 8.96 14.49 18.87
C ALA A 68 8.37 15.11 20.15
N LYS A 69 7.05 14.95 20.33
CA LYS A 69 6.29 15.43 21.48
C LYS A 69 5.85 14.23 22.32
N PRO A 70 6.44 14.01 23.51
CA PRO A 70 6.12 12.84 24.33
C PRO A 70 4.72 12.90 24.97
N ASP A 71 4.14 14.09 25.11
CA ASP A 71 2.88 14.30 25.83
C ASP A 71 1.64 13.81 25.05
N LEU A 72 1.78 13.63 23.74
CA LEU A 72 0.70 13.16 22.86
C LEU A 72 0.67 11.63 22.81
N SER A 73 -0.55 11.07 22.85
CA SER A 73 -0.78 9.63 22.64
C SER A 73 -0.20 9.17 21.31
N LEU A 74 0.30 7.93 21.26
CA LEU A 74 0.83 7.32 20.03
C LEU A 74 -0.18 7.38 18.87
N VAL A 75 -1.48 7.30 19.19
CA VAL A 75 -2.57 7.33 18.21
C VAL A 75 -2.72 8.70 17.55
N ASP A 76 -2.38 9.77 18.26
CA ASP A 76 -2.55 11.14 17.78
C ASP A 76 -1.38 11.60 16.91
N HIS A 77 -0.27 10.86 16.90
CA HIS A 77 0.87 11.19 16.05
C HIS A 77 0.58 10.82 14.59
N LYS A 78 0.60 11.82 13.73
CA LYS A 78 0.55 11.63 12.28
C LYS A 78 1.91 11.10 11.82
N ILE A 79 1.95 9.81 11.48
CA ILE A 79 3.13 9.17 10.92
C ILE A 79 2.94 9.05 9.40
N PRO A 80 3.90 9.48 8.57
CA PRO A 80 3.80 9.36 7.13
C PRO A 80 3.71 7.90 6.70
N PRO A 81 2.98 7.61 5.62
CA PRO A 81 2.76 6.25 5.16
C PRO A 81 4.06 5.53 4.82
N GLN A 82 5.07 6.22 4.27
CA GLN A 82 6.37 5.62 3.96
C GLN A 82 7.12 5.14 5.21
N TRP A 83 7.05 5.91 6.30
CA TRP A 83 7.61 5.50 7.59
C TRP A 83 6.82 4.34 8.20
N VAL A 84 5.49 4.32 8.07
CA VAL A 84 4.66 3.19 8.50
C VAL A 84 5.04 1.91 7.74
N GLN A 85 5.25 1.99 6.42
CA GLN A 85 5.72 0.85 5.62
C GLN A 85 7.07 0.32 6.11
N TRP A 86 8.01 1.23 6.37
CA TRP A 86 9.31 0.84 6.92
C TRP A 86 9.16 0.23 8.33
N LEU A 87 8.35 0.80 9.22
CA LEU A 87 8.07 0.22 10.55
C LEU A 87 7.45 -1.18 10.47
N ARG A 88 6.64 -1.44 9.44
CA ARG A 88 6.00 -2.74 9.17
C ARG A 88 6.86 -3.73 8.39
N PHE A 89 8.12 -3.40 8.12
CA PHE A 89 9.03 -4.22 7.31
C PHE A 89 8.54 -4.50 5.88
N THR A 90 7.57 -3.74 5.36
CA THR A 90 7.15 -3.88 3.96
C THR A 90 8.14 -3.19 3.02
N ARG A 91 8.90 -2.22 3.52
CA ARG A 91 9.98 -1.55 2.79
C ARG A 91 11.36 -1.95 3.34
N PRO A 92 12.32 -2.31 2.47
CA PRO A 92 13.67 -2.69 2.91
C PRO A 92 14.45 -1.49 3.43
N HIS A 93 14.41 -0.36 2.70
CA HIS A 93 15.11 0.86 3.03
C HIS A 93 14.20 1.86 3.74
N HIS A 94 14.79 2.69 4.61
CA HIS A 94 14.07 3.79 5.25
C HIS A 94 13.78 4.90 4.23
N PRO A 95 12.67 5.64 4.38
CA PRO A 95 12.38 6.76 3.50
C PRO A 95 13.40 7.89 3.69
N THR A 96 13.73 8.56 2.59
CA THR A 96 14.61 9.73 2.61
C THR A 96 13.80 11.02 2.81
N LEU A 97 14.44 12.10 3.25
CA LEU A 97 13.75 13.38 3.45
C LEU A 97 13.19 13.96 2.16
N GLU A 98 13.92 13.78 1.05
CA GLU A 98 13.51 14.25 -0.28
C GLU A 98 12.25 13.51 -0.74
N GLU A 99 12.17 12.20 -0.51
CA GLU A 99 10.96 11.41 -0.77
C GLU A 99 9.76 11.91 0.05
N LEU A 100 9.95 12.21 1.33
CA LEU A 100 8.88 12.69 2.19
C LEU A 100 8.35 14.07 1.75
N ILE A 101 9.26 14.96 1.30
CA ILE A 101 8.87 16.26 0.73
C ILE A 101 8.07 16.07 -0.56
N ALA A 102 8.56 15.21 -1.46
CA ALA A 102 7.89 14.92 -2.73
C ALA A 102 6.49 14.32 -2.50
N ASP A 103 6.34 13.43 -1.53
CA ASP A 103 5.05 12.86 -1.15
C ASP A 103 4.09 13.93 -0.60
N LYS A 104 4.59 14.85 0.23
CA LYS A 104 3.78 15.97 0.74
C LYS A 104 3.28 16.85 -0.40
N GLN A 105 4.16 17.21 -1.34
CA GLN A 105 3.78 17.98 -2.53
C GLN A 105 2.75 17.24 -3.38
N ARG A 106 2.93 15.93 -3.56
CA ARG A 106 1.96 15.08 -4.26
C ARG A 106 0.58 15.12 -3.58
N GLN A 107 0.53 15.05 -2.25
CA GLN A 107 -0.71 15.11 -1.49
C GLN A 107 -1.42 16.47 -1.69
N GLU A 108 -0.68 17.57 -1.64
CA GLU A 108 -1.23 18.92 -1.87
C GLU A 108 -1.83 19.05 -3.28
N LEU A 109 -1.13 18.56 -4.31
CA LEU A 109 -1.64 18.54 -5.68
C LEU A 109 -2.88 17.67 -5.83
N LEU A 110 -2.92 16.52 -5.15
CA LEU A 110 -4.05 15.61 -5.17
C LEU A 110 -5.27 16.23 -4.48
N GLN A 111 -5.09 16.93 -3.37
CA GLN A 111 -6.17 17.65 -2.69
C GLN A 111 -6.77 18.73 -3.59
N ALA A 112 -5.95 19.51 -4.30
CA ALA A 112 -6.43 20.50 -5.26
C ALA A 112 -7.24 19.86 -6.40
N LYS A 113 -6.80 18.70 -6.92
CA LYS A 113 -7.55 17.94 -7.93
C LYS A 113 -8.89 17.45 -7.38
N ILE A 114 -8.91 16.87 -6.18
CA ILE A 114 -10.14 16.40 -5.53
C ILE A 114 -11.13 17.56 -5.42
N ALA A 115 -10.71 18.73 -4.93
CA ALA A 115 -11.58 19.88 -4.80
C ALA A 115 -12.19 20.33 -6.14
N ALA A 116 -11.41 20.31 -7.22
CA ALA A 116 -11.92 20.62 -8.56
C ALA A 116 -12.93 19.59 -9.07
N TYR A 117 -12.72 18.29 -8.79
CA TYR A 117 -13.69 17.26 -9.11
C TYR A 117 -14.96 17.41 -8.27
N GLU A 118 -14.83 17.63 -6.96
CA GLU A 118 -15.99 17.82 -6.08
C GLU A 118 -16.85 19.01 -6.51
N ALA A 119 -16.25 20.11 -6.99
CA ALA A 119 -17.00 21.22 -7.56
C ALA A 119 -17.82 20.77 -8.79
N LYS A 120 -17.18 20.07 -9.74
CA LYS A 120 -17.87 19.50 -10.92
C LYS A 120 -18.97 18.51 -10.53
N TRP A 121 -18.73 17.67 -9.53
CA TRP A 121 -19.71 16.68 -9.04
C TRP A 121 -20.92 17.34 -8.39
N LYS A 122 -20.75 18.48 -7.71
CA LYS A 122 -21.86 19.24 -7.12
C LYS A 122 -22.74 19.92 -8.17
N GLU A 123 -22.17 20.26 -9.33
CA GLU A 123 -22.90 20.85 -10.46
C GLU A 123 -23.75 19.83 -11.22
N ILE A 124 -23.40 18.53 -11.16
CA ILE A 124 -24.22 17.48 -11.75
C ILE A 124 -25.52 17.40 -10.94
N PRO A 125 -26.70 17.71 -11.52
CA PRO A 125 -27.95 17.58 -10.80
C PRO A 125 -28.12 16.11 -10.42
N LEU A 126 -28.16 15.84 -9.12
CA LEU A 126 -28.52 14.53 -8.59
C LEU A 126 -29.91 14.22 -9.16
N LYS A 127 -30.04 13.17 -9.98
CA LYS A 127 -31.35 12.65 -10.40
C LYS A 127 -32.11 12.27 -9.13
N THR A 128 -32.91 13.20 -8.62
CA THR A 128 -33.85 12.96 -7.53
C THR A 128 -34.82 11.88 -7.98
N ALA A 129 -35.39 11.12 -7.04
CA ALA A 129 -36.26 9.97 -7.33
C ALA A 129 -37.38 10.28 -8.35
N GLU A 130 -37.82 11.54 -8.43
CA GLU A 130 -38.79 12.05 -9.41
C GLU A 130 -38.32 11.92 -10.87
N ASN A 131 -37.02 12.07 -11.15
CA ASN A 131 -36.41 11.90 -12.48
C ASN A 131 -35.94 10.45 -12.75
N ALA A 132 -35.99 9.57 -11.75
CA ALA A 132 -35.61 8.17 -11.91
C ALA A 132 -36.71 7.38 -12.65
N ASP A 133 -37.97 7.74 -12.42
CA ASP A 133 -39.12 7.13 -13.08
C ASP A 133 -39.18 7.49 -14.58
N GLU A 134 -38.85 8.73 -14.96
CA GLU A 134 -38.73 9.13 -16.38
C GLU A 134 -37.60 8.39 -17.11
N SER A 135 -36.52 8.03 -16.41
CA SER A 135 -35.39 7.30 -17.02
C SER A 135 -35.60 5.78 -17.13
N ARG A 136 -36.66 5.23 -16.51
CA ARG A 136 -37.03 3.82 -16.62
C ARG A 136 -37.83 3.51 -17.88
N ASP A 137 -38.50 4.52 -18.45
CA ASP A 137 -39.32 4.38 -19.67
C ASP A 137 -38.52 4.66 -20.96
N MET A 138 -37.23 5.00 -20.86
CA MET A 138 -36.33 5.06 -22.01
C MET A 138 -36.05 3.64 -22.53
N SER A 139 -36.70 3.27 -23.65
CA SER A 139 -36.52 2.00 -24.36
C SER A 139 -35.05 1.56 -24.42
N LEU A 140 -34.81 0.26 -24.18
CA LEU A 140 -33.50 -0.40 -24.34
C LEU A 140 -32.83 -0.12 -25.70
N GLU A 141 -33.62 0.25 -26.71
CA GLU A 141 -33.17 0.60 -28.05
C GLU A 141 -32.42 1.94 -28.10
N ASP A 142 -32.74 2.91 -27.23
CA ASP A 142 -32.00 4.18 -27.16
C ASP A 142 -30.67 4.03 -26.41
N GLN A 143 -30.56 3.03 -25.51
CA GLN A 143 -29.32 2.73 -24.78
C GLN A 143 -28.27 2.03 -25.67
N LEU A 144 -28.70 1.39 -26.76
CA LEU A 144 -27.84 0.71 -27.73
C LEU A 144 -27.44 1.59 -28.91
N LYS A 145 -27.95 2.83 -29.01
CA LYS A 145 -27.50 3.76 -30.04
C LYS A 145 -26.09 4.24 -29.69
N PRO A 146 -25.09 4.04 -30.56
CA PRO A 146 -23.79 4.65 -30.36
C PRO A 146 -24.00 6.17 -30.31
N THR A 147 -23.63 6.77 -29.18
CA THR A 147 -23.76 8.21 -28.92
C THR A 147 -22.78 9.04 -29.75
N PHE A 148 -21.96 8.37 -30.53
CA PHE A 148 -20.90 8.95 -31.34
C PHE A 148 -21.35 8.97 -32.79
N THR A 149 -21.35 10.16 -33.39
CA THR A 149 -21.58 10.28 -34.83
C THR A 149 -20.40 9.67 -35.59
N GLU A 150 -20.66 9.17 -36.80
CA GLU A 150 -19.64 8.52 -37.65
C GLU A 150 -18.46 9.47 -37.95
N ALA A 151 -18.74 10.78 -37.98
CA ALA A 151 -17.75 11.84 -38.09
C ALA A 151 -16.86 11.97 -36.84
N GLU A 152 -17.43 11.90 -35.64
CA GLU A 152 -16.63 11.95 -34.40
C GLU A 152 -15.79 10.67 -34.25
N LEU A 153 -16.30 9.49 -34.66
CA LEU A 153 -15.53 8.24 -34.65
C LEU A 153 -14.31 8.35 -35.57
N ALA A 154 -14.49 8.98 -36.74
CA ALA A 154 -13.41 9.25 -37.67
C ALA A 154 -12.41 10.29 -37.11
N GLU A 155 -12.88 11.30 -36.37
CA GLU A 155 -11.99 12.26 -35.71
C GLU A 155 -11.19 11.62 -34.57
N MET A 156 -11.80 10.79 -33.73
CA MET A 156 -11.08 10.04 -32.68
C MET A 156 -10.07 9.06 -33.28
N ALA A 157 -10.41 8.40 -34.38
CA ALA A 157 -9.49 7.53 -35.11
C ALA A 157 -8.29 8.33 -35.66
N GLN A 158 -8.53 9.51 -36.24
CA GLN A 158 -7.46 10.41 -36.70
C GLN A 158 -6.63 10.98 -35.55
N VAL A 159 -7.22 11.25 -34.39
CA VAL A 159 -6.49 11.68 -33.18
C VAL A 159 -5.61 10.55 -32.66
N PHE A 160 -6.08 9.30 -32.67
CA PHE A 160 -5.29 8.12 -32.29
C PHE A 160 -4.11 7.88 -33.24
N GLU A 161 -4.29 8.17 -34.53
CA GLU A 161 -3.25 8.07 -35.56
C GLU A 161 -2.25 9.24 -35.53
N LYS A 162 -2.70 10.44 -35.14
CA LYS A 162 -1.88 11.65 -35.01
C LYS A 162 -1.26 11.86 -33.64
N VAL A 163 -1.57 11.05 -32.63
CA VAL A 163 -0.78 11.02 -31.40
C VAL A 163 0.64 10.68 -31.84
N PRO A 164 1.63 11.60 -31.74
CA PRO A 164 3.00 11.21 -31.97
C PRO A 164 3.24 10.06 -31.01
N GLN A 165 3.77 8.95 -31.54
CA GLN A 165 4.45 7.95 -30.72
C GLN A 165 5.63 8.67 -30.04
N GLN A 166 5.35 9.55 -29.07
CA GLN A 166 6.31 9.92 -28.06
C GLN A 166 6.61 8.59 -27.41
N ALA A 167 7.77 8.05 -27.78
CA ALA A 167 8.28 6.79 -27.30
C ALA A 167 7.89 6.69 -25.83
N ALA A 168 7.09 5.67 -25.50
CA ALA A 168 6.91 5.27 -24.12
C ALA A 168 8.31 5.33 -23.49
N PRO A 169 8.51 6.02 -22.35
CA PRO A 169 9.82 6.02 -21.71
C PRO A 169 10.23 4.56 -21.61
N ALA A 170 11.37 4.22 -22.24
CA ALA A 170 11.78 2.84 -22.40
C ALA A 170 11.59 2.13 -21.05
N PRO A 171 10.98 0.93 -21.01
CA PRO A 171 10.95 0.16 -19.78
C PRO A 171 12.39 0.14 -19.24
N PRO A 172 12.61 0.35 -17.93
CA PRO A 172 13.96 0.42 -17.39
C PRO A 172 14.72 -0.80 -17.91
N ARG A 173 15.81 -0.53 -18.63
CA ARG A 173 16.65 -1.55 -19.25
C ARG A 173 17.16 -2.44 -18.14
N VAL A 174 16.46 -3.55 -17.91
CA VAL A 174 17.00 -4.66 -17.12
C VAL A 174 18.31 -5.03 -17.81
N PRO A 175 19.47 -4.95 -17.13
CA PRO A 175 20.70 -5.43 -17.72
C PRO A 175 20.50 -6.91 -18.07
N ASN A 176 20.77 -7.25 -19.33
CA ASN A 176 20.81 -8.63 -19.80
C ASN A 176 21.82 -9.39 -18.93
N MET A 177 21.35 -10.08 -17.88
CA MET A 177 22.06 -11.22 -17.35
C MET A 177 21.86 -12.32 -18.39
N ALA A 178 22.97 -12.71 -19.01
CA ALA A 178 23.04 -13.82 -19.95
C ALA A 178 22.27 -15.03 -19.40
N ALA A 179 21.63 -15.74 -20.34
CA ALA A 179 20.98 -17.03 -20.18
C ALA A 179 21.49 -17.81 -18.95
N ILE A 180 20.65 -17.87 -17.91
CA ILE A 180 20.71 -18.99 -16.98
C ILE A 180 19.83 -20.04 -17.63
N GLU A 181 20.47 -21.03 -18.24
CA GLU A 181 19.82 -22.23 -18.77
C GLU A 181 19.03 -22.90 -17.63
N VAL A 182 17.74 -23.13 -17.87
CA VAL A 182 16.77 -23.61 -16.86
C VAL A 182 17.03 -25.09 -16.48
N GLU A 183 18.01 -25.73 -17.12
CA GLU A 183 18.31 -27.16 -16.99
C GLU A 183 19.27 -27.50 -15.84
N ASP A 184 19.99 -26.52 -15.27
CA ASP A 184 20.97 -26.76 -14.20
C ASP A 184 20.39 -26.68 -12.77
N ILE A 185 19.16 -26.19 -12.60
CA ILE A 185 18.49 -26.10 -11.29
C ILE A 185 17.92 -27.47 -10.85
N ILE A 186 17.68 -28.41 -11.78
CA ILE A 186 17.06 -29.71 -11.46
C ILE A 186 18.08 -30.73 -10.92
N LYS A 187 19.40 -30.50 -11.05
CA LYS A 187 20.41 -31.52 -10.70
C LYS A 187 20.92 -31.52 -9.26
N HIS A 188 20.42 -30.65 -8.37
CA HIS A 188 20.95 -30.55 -6.99
C HIS A 188 19.86 -30.56 -5.91
N TYR A 189 18.85 -31.42 -6.05
CA TYR A 189 18.07 -31.87 -4.89
C TYR A 189 18.76 -33.08 -4.27
N PRO A 190 19.17 -33.05 -2.99
CA PRO A 190 19.71 -34.24 -2.34
C PRO A 190 18.58 -35.28 -2.16
N GLU A 191 18.76 -36.44 -2.78
CA GLU A 191 17.96 -37.67 -2.61
C GLU A 191 18.16 -38.27 -1.20
N ASN A 192 17.76 -37.56 -0.14
CA ASN A 192 17.63 -38.14 1.20
C ASN A 192 16.57 -37.33 1.96
N GLY A 193 15.30 -37.66 1.71
CA GLY A 193 14.20 -37.20 2.54
C GLY A 193 14.30 -37.84 3.93
N PRO A 194 14.06 -37.10 5.03
CA PRO A 194 14.08 -37.73 6.35
C PRO A 194 12.88 -38.66 6.50
N ASP A 195 13.22 -39.92 6.71
CA ASP A 195 12.36 -41.05 7.03
C ASP A 195 11.29 -40.72 8.07
N THR A 196 10.09 -41.20 7.78
CA THR A 196 9.01 -41.38 8.74
C THR A 196 9.44 -42.35 9.84
N VAL A 197 9.46 -41.89 11.09
CA VAL A 197 9.34 -42.76 12.26
C VAL A 197 8.02 -42.45 12.97
N LEU A 198 7.12 -43.42 12.88
CA LEU A 198 5.90 -43.53 13.68
C LEU A 198 6.26 -43.76 15.15
N ALA A 199 5.74 -42.91 16.05
CA ALA A 199 5.43 -43.27 17.43
C ALA A 199 4.45 -42.26 18.05
N ASP A 200 3.19 -42.69 18.11
CA ASP A 200 2.19 -42.52 19.17
C ASP A 200 1.89 -41.14 19.80
N GLY A 201 0.59 -40.78 19.81
CA GLY A 201 0.06 -39.80 20.78
C GLY A 201 -1.05 -38.84 20.35
N GLY A 202 -2.13 -39.35 19.75
CA GLY A 202 -3.52 -38.87 19.91
C GLY A 202 -3.88 -37.38 19.92
N ARG A 203 -4.56 -36.93 18.86
CA ARG A 203 -5.95 -36.40 18.94
C ARG A 203 -6.52 -36.13 17.55
N GLN A 204 -7.17 -37.15 16.98
CA GLN A 204 -8.28 -36.94 16.05
C GLN A 204 -9.45 -36.32 16.82
N ARG A 205 -10.00 -35.23 16.28
CA ARG A 205 -11.42 -35.04 15.95
C ARG A 205 -11.60 -33.62 15.42
N ASP A 206 -12.58 -33.47 14.53
CA ASP A 206 -13.12 -32.22 13.97
C ASP A 206 -12.56 -31.81 12.59
N HIS A 207 -12.73 -32.69 11.58
CA HIS A 207 -12.61 -32.30 10.17
C HIS A 207 -13.90 -32.50 9.33
N ASP A 208 -15.04 -32.73 9.99
CA ASP A 208 -16.34 -33.01 9.34
C ASP A 208 -17.37 -31.86 9.40
N LEU A 209 -16.94 -30.58 9.50
CA LEU A 209 -17.87 -29.43 9.58
C LEU A 209 -17.69 -28.36 8.51
N LYS A 210 -17.10 -28.69 7.36
CA LYS A 210 -16.90 -27.72 6.26
C LYS A 210 -17.16 -28.30 4.88
N MET A 211 -18.34 -28.90 4.66
CA MET A 211 -18.86 -29.11 3.30
C MET A 211 -20.40 -28.98 3.19
N ASP A 212 -21.07 -28.28 4.12
CA ASP A 212 -22.55 -28.18 4.10
C ASP A 212 -23.09 -26.75 3.87
N TYR A 213 -22.27 -25.77 3.45
CA TYR A 213 -22.68 -24.36 3.46
C TYR A 213 -23.00 -23.71 2.11
N VAL A 214 -23.20 -24.47 1.01
CA VAL A 214 -23.45 -23.85 -0.31
C VAL A 214 -24.68 -24.38 -1.07
N GLU A 215 -25.36 -25.44 -0.62
CA GLU A 215 -26.37 -26.10 -1.48
C GLU A 215 -27.82 -26.11 -1.02
N LYS A 216 -28.19 -25.33 0.01
CA LYS A 216 -29.61 -25.13 0.34
C LYS A 216 -29.91 -23.66 0.48
N GLU A 217 -30.56 -23.13 -0.55
CA GLU A 217 -31.58 -22.06 -0.54
C GLU A 217 -31.62 -21.41 -1.94
N ARG A 218 -32.09 -22.19 -2.92
CA ARG A 218 -32.72 -21.67 -4.13
C ARG A 218 -34.15 -22.17 -4.12
N ASP A 219 -35.09 -21.26 -3.96
CA ASP A 219 -36.49 -21.42 -4.23
C ASP A 219 -36.73 -21.37 -5.75
N ASP A 220 -37.67 -22.18 -6.26
CA ASP A 220 -37.95 -22.45 -7.69
C ASP A 220 -38.34 -21.22 -8.54
N SER A 221 -38.27 -20.02 -7.98
CA SER A 221 -38.59 -18.74 -8.63
C SER A 221 -37.37 -17.83 -8.86
N GLY A 222 -36.15 -18.30 -8.57
CA GLY A 222 -34.91 -17.68 -9.06
C GLY A 222 -34.60 -16.29 -8.48
N LYS A 223 -35.15 -15.92 -7.33
CA LYS A 223 -34.79 -14.68 -6.61
C LYS A 223 -33.83 -14.98 -5.46
N PRO A 224 -32.78 -14.18 -5.24
CA PRO A 224 -31.94 -14.35 -4.06
C PRO A 224 -32.73 -13.94 -2.80
N ALA A 225 -32.74 -14.81 -1.78
CA ALA A 225 -33.39 -14.53 -0.51
C ALA A 225 -32.83 -13.25 0.13
N GLU A 226 -33.73 -12.39 0.61
CA GLU A 226 -33.37 -11.13 1.29
C GLU A 226 -32.56 -11.42 2.56
N TRP A 227 -31.38 -10.79 2.68
CA TRP A 227 -30.50 -10.97 3.83
C TRP A 227 -31.13 -10.39 5.09
N THR A 228 -31.56 -11.27 6.01
CA THR A 228 -32.01 -10.89 7.35
C THR A 228 -30.98 -11.34 8.40
N PRO A 229 -30.44 -10.44 9.24
CA PRO A 229 -29.48 -10.85 10.26
C PRO A 229 -30.18 -11.64 11.38
N LYS A 230 -29.77 -12.90 11.58
CA LYS A 230 -30.21 -13.73 12.72
C LYS A 230 -29.73 -13.10 14.03
N ALA A 231 -30.67 -12.77 14.93
CA ALA A 231 -30.36 -12.24 16.24
C ALA A 231 -29.52 -13.24 17.07
N ALA A 232 -28.31 -12.84 17.45
CA ALA A 232 -27.43 -13.66 18.26
C ALA A 232 -27.98 -13.79 19.70
N VAL A 233 -28.33 -15.01 20.10
CA VAL A 233 -28.76 -15.33 21.47
C VAL A 233 -27.57 -15.19 22.42
N ARG A 234 -27.56 -14.14 23.24
CA ARG A 234 -26.57 -13.99 24.32
C ARG A 234 -26.83 -15.04 25.39
N ARG A 235 -25.93 -16.02 25.53
CA ARG A 235 -25.87 -16.85 26.75
C ARG A 235 -25.42 -15.95 27.91
N ARG A 236 -26.28 -15.79 28.92
CA ARG A 236 -25.90 -15.17 30.19
C ARG A 236 -24.96 -16.13 30.92
N GLY A 237 -23.79 -15.64 31.30
CA GLY A 237 -23.00 -16.16 32.41
C GLY A 237 -23.30 -15.36 33.65
#